data_AF-H2C5X2-F1
#
_entry.id   AF-H2C5X2-F1
#
_cell.length_a   1.000
_cell.length_b   1.000
_cell.length_c   1.000
_cell.angle_alpha   90.00
_cell.angle_beta   90.00
_cell.angle_gamma   90.00
#
_symmetry.space_group_name_H-M   'P 1'
#
loop_
_entity.id
_entity.type
_entity.pdbx_description
1 polymer ?
#
loop_
_entity_poly.entity_id
_entity_poly.type
_entity_poly.pdbx_seq_one_letter_code
_entity_poly.pdbx_strand_id
1 'polypeptide(L)'
;MSEEILNKITSHRPTNFKIIEQDSKEIYVYCALDVLLYAALTCNDIIVETTLSGENTRFKLDANSELILSFINPHDAEKLPPSYNTPSTICPYSRFFTNLEEFESWRNTLPEEIRHLVIPISVKEALFIIKRYVISSLDNG
;
A
#
# COMPACT_ATOMS: atom_id res chain seq x y z
N MET A 1 -3.75 13.40 -14.97
CA MET A 1 -4.21 12.15 -14.32
C MET A 1 -3.32 11.74 -13.14
N SER A 2 -1.99 11.74 -13.27
CA SER A 2 -1.07 11.40 -12.17
C SER A 2 -1.23 12.31 -10.94
N GLU A 3 -1.32 13.62 -11.12
CA GLU A 3 -1.47 14.58 -10.01
C GLU A 3 -2.79 14.41 -9.23
N GLU A 4 -3.89 14.09 -9.93
CA GLU A 4 -5.18 13.83 -9.29
C GLU A 4 -5.14 12.56 -8.44
N ILE A 5 -4.49 11.49 -8.93
CA ILE A 5 -4.31 10.26 -8.17
C ILE A 5 -3.39 10.50 -6.97
N LEU A 6 -2.28 11.23 -7.16
CA LEU A 6 -1.37 11.60 -6.07
C LEU A 6 -2.11 12.37 -4.96
N ASN A 7 -2.97 13.33 -5.31
CA ASN A 7 -3.78 14.06 -4.33
C ASN A 7 -4.81 13.15 -3.61
N LYS A 8 -5.28 12.07 -4.24
CA LYS A 8 -6.21 11.12 -3.62
C LYS A 8 -5.52 10.16 -2.65
N ILE A 9 -4.27 9.77 -2.92
CA ILE A 9 -3.54 8.80 -2.08
C ILE A 9 -2.70 9.46 -0.98
N THR A 10 -2.47 10.77 -1.08
CA THR A 10 -1.76 11.54 -0.06
C THR A 10 -2.72 12.08 1.00
N SER A 11 -2.24 12.14 2.23
CA SER A 11 -2.96 12.62 3.40
C SER A 11 -2.35 13.94 3.88
N HIS A 12 -3.20 14.93 4.14
CA HIS A 12 -2.80 16.18 4.80
C HIS A 12 -2.60 16.01 6.31
N ARG A 13 -2.98 14.87 6.88
CA ARG A 13 -2.80 14.53 8.29
C ARG A 13 -1.77 13.40 8.43
N PRO A 14 -0.95 13.40 9.49
CA PRO A 14 -0.06 12.29 9.77
C PRO A 14 -0.80 10.95 9.84
N THR A 15 -0.24 9.93 9.21
CA THR A 15 -0.70 8.53 9.23
C THR A 15 0.45 7.62 9.66
N ASN A 16 0.18 6.32 9.78
CA ASN A 16 1.21 5.31 10.06
C ASN A 16 2.11 5.00 8.86
N PHE A 17 1.87 5.62 7.70
CA PHE A 17 2.66 5.41 6.49
C PHE A 17 3.25 6.75 6.03
N LYS A 18 4.53 6.93 6.30
CA LYS A 18 5.30 8.12 5.94
C LYS A 18 6.28 7.76 4.82
N ILE A 19 6.26 8.56 3.76
CA ILE A 19 7.19 8.53 2.64
C ILE A 19 8.17 9.68 2.82
N ILE A 20 9.45 9.39 2.66
CA ILE A 20 10.53 10.37 2.74
C ILE A 20 11.23 10.41 1.38
N GLU A 21 11.07 11.53 0.67
CA GLU A 21 11.68 11.79 -0.63
C GLU A 21 13.17 12.20 -0.48
N GLN A 22 13.90 12.24 -1.60
CA GLN A 22 15.34 12.56 -1.61
C GLN A 22 15.67 13.93 -0.99
N ASP A 23 14.77 14.92 -1.13
CA ASP A 23 14.92 16.26 -0.57
C ASP A 23 14.47 16.36 0.90
N SER A 24 14.35 15.23 1.60
CA SER A 24 13.81 15.14 2.97
C SER A 24 12.37 15.63 3.13
N LYS A 25 11.63 15.75 2.02
CA LYS A 25 10.20 16.04 2.05
C LYS A 25 9.44 14.83 2.58
N GLU A 26 8.62 15.07 3.60
CA GLU A 26 7.76 14.06 4.21
C GLU A 26 6.36 14.11 3.62
N ILE A 27 5.84 12.94 3.26
CA ILE A 27 4.51 12.76 2.71
C ILE A 27 3.83 11.64 3.47
N TYR A 28 2.57 11.85 3.85
CA TYR A 28 1.76 10.83 4.50
C TYR A 28 0.80 10.22 3.50
N VAL A 29 0.61 8.90 3.55
CA VAL A 29 -0.36 8.17 2.72
C VAL A 29 -1.21 7.24 3.58
N TYR A 30 -2.32 6.71 3.06
CA TYR A 30 -3.30 6.05 3.93
C TYR A 30 -2.95 4.58 4.24
N CYS A 31 -2.27 3.88 3.33
CA CYS A 31 -1.98 2.47 3.48
C CYS A 31 -0.75 2.01 2.68
N ALA A 32 -0.35 0.74 2.85
CA ALA A 32 0.79 0.15 2.14
C ALA A 32 0.62 0.12 0.61
N LEU A 33 -0.60 -0.06 0.11
CA LEU A 33 -0.89 0.03 -1.33
C LEU A 33 -0.63 1.44 -1.88
N ASP A 34 -1.03 2.48 -1.15
CA ASP A 34 -0.81 3.88 -1.55
C ASP A 34 0.67 4.23 -1.60
N VAL A 35 1.49 3.64 -0.71
CA VAL A 35 2.96 3.77 -0.76
C VAL A 35 3.50 3.25 -2.11
N LEU A 36 3.04 2.08 -2.54
CA LEU A 36 3.48 1.47 -3.81
C LEU A 36 2.97 2.26 -5.03
N LEU A 37 1.73 2.75 -4.98
CA LEU A 37 1.15 3.63 -6.01
C LEU A 37 1.95 4.93 -6.12
N TYR A 38 2.29 5.55 -4.99
CA TYR A 38 3.09 6.76 -4.96
C TYR A 38 4.46 6.54 -5.61
N ALA A 39 5.17 5.48 -5.24
CA ALA A 39 6.46 5.13 -5.83
C ALA A 39 6.36 4.89 -7.34
N ALA A 40 5.30 4.20 -7.79
CA ALA A 40 5.07 3.93 -9.21
C ALA A 40 4.73 5.20 -10.01
N LEU A 41 3.94 6.12 -9.46
CA LEU A 41 3.51 7.36 -10.12
C LEU A 41 4.62 8.41 -10.20
N THR A 42 5.51 8.43 -9.23
CA THR A 42 6.61 9.40 -9.16
C THR A 42 7.91 8.91 -9.80
N CYS A 43 8.01 7.61 -10.10
CA CYS A 43 9.24 6.97 -10.58
C CYS A 43 10.46 7.21 -9.67
N ASN A 44 10.22 7.56 -8.39
CA ASN A 44 11.25 7.89 -7.44
C ASN A 44 11.58 6.70 -6.53
N ASP A 45 12.85 6.57 -6.20
CA ASP A 45 13.27 5.76 -5.06
C ASP A 45 12.79 6.46 -3.78
N ILE A 46 11.97 5.78 -3.00
CA ILE A 46 11.42 6.32 -1.75
C ILE A 46 11.89 5.53 -0.53
N ILE A 47 12.03 6.26 0.59
CA ILE A 47 12.17 5.65 1.90
C ILE A 47 10.81 5.66 2.57
N VAL A 48 10.41 4.54 3.15
CA VAL A 48 9.15 4.36 3.84
C VAL A 48 9.43 4.21 5.32
N GLU A 49 8.67 4.90 6.15
CA GLU A 49 8.63 4.73 7.59
C GLU A 49 7.21 4.29 7.99
N THR A 50 7.11 3.13 8.63
CA THR A 50 5.84 2.54 9.09
C THR A 50 6.07 1.54 10.21
N THR A 51 5.00 1.09 10.86
CA THR A 51 5.07 0.04 11.88
C THR A 51 5.13 -1.34 11.24
N LEU A 52 6.25 -2.06 11.44
CA LEU A 52 6.42 -3.47 11.11
C LEU A 52 6.66 -4.23 12.41
N SER A 53 5.97 -5.35 12.62
CA SER A 53 6.14 -6.20 13.81
C SER A 53 6.06 -5.46 15.16
N GLY A 54 5.31 -4.35 15.21
CA GLY A 54 5.15 -3.50 16.40
C GLY A 54 6.20 -2.40 16.57
N GLU A 55 7.19 -2.31 15.69
CA GLU A 55 8.27 -1.32 15.72
C GLU A 55 8.18 -0.35 14.56
N ASN A 56 8.49 0.94 14.79
CA ASN A 56 8.58 1.91 13.71
C ASN A 56 9.86 1.65 12.90
N THR A 57 9.70 1.14 11.68
CA THR A 57 10.78 0.70 10.82
C THR A 57 10.88 1.63 9.61
N ARG A 58 12.11 1.99 9.27
CA ARG A 58 12.44 2.79 8.09
C ARG A 58 13.21 1.94 7.08
N PHE A 59 12.72 1.83 5.85
CA PHE A 59 13.33 1.00 4.81
C PHE A 59 13.22 1.64 3.41
N LYS A 60 14.14 1.28 2.51
CA LYS A 60 14.04 1.64 1.10
C LYS A 60 13.02 0.72 0.42
N LEU A 61 12.04 1.29 -0.27
CA LEU A 61 11.07 0.51 -1.02
C LEU A 61 11.64 0.18 -2.41
N ASP A 62 11.95 -1.09 -2.64
CA ASP A 62 12.42 -1.56 -3.94
C ASP A 62 11.97 -3.01 -4.22
N ALA A 63 12.30 -3.50 -5.41
CA ALA A 63 11.92 -4.84 -5.87
C ALA A 63 12.72 -5.98 -5.22
N ASN A 64 13.73 -5.67 -4.40
CA ASN A 64 14.50 -6.64 -3.63
C ASN A 64 13.95 -6.78 -2.20
N SER A 65 12.96 -5.99 -1.82
CA SER A 65 12.26 -6.13 -0.55
C SER A 65 11.66 -7.53 -0.40
N GLU A 66 11.98 -8.18 0.70
CA GLU A 66 11.38 -9.47 1.10
C GLU A 66 10.04 -9.30 1.83
N LEU A 67 9.56 -8.05 1.96
CA LEU A 67 8.29 -7.77 2.61
C LEU A 67 7.12 -8.34 1.83
N ILE A 68 6.08 -8.70 2.58
CA ILE A 68 4.79 -9.14 2.07
C ILE A 68 3.82 -7.97 2.16
N LEU A 69 2.99 -7.80 1.15
CA LEU A 69 1.85 -6.90 1.15
C LEU A 69 0.56 -7.72 1.33
N SER A 70 -0.34 -7.28 2.22
CA SER A 70 -1.73 -7.75 2.14
C SER A 70 -2.46 -7.06 0.99
N PHE A 71 -2.96 -7.89 0.08
CA PHE A 71 -3.58 -7.46 -1.16
C PHE A 71 -5.01 -7.97 -1.25
N ILE A 72 -5.88 -7.15 -1.82
CA ILE A 72 -7.25 -7.50 -2.15
C ILE A 72 -7.39 -7.36 -3.66
N ASN A 73 -7.93 -8.38 -4.30
CA ASN A 73 -8.21 -8.33 -5.73
C ASN A 73 -9.20 -7.18 -6.01
N PRO A 74 -8.95 -6.30 -6.99
CA PRO A 74 -9.86 -5.23 -7.34
C PRO A 74 -11.31 -5.68 -7.58
N HIS A 75 -11.52 -6.90 -8.11
CA HIS A 75 -12.85 -7.48 -8.29
C HIS A 75 -13.59 -7.76 -6.97
N ASP A 76 -12.86 -7.94 -5.88
CA ASP A 76 -13.43 -8.17 -4.54
C ASP A 76 -13.55 -6.89 -3.72
N ALA A 77 -13.02 -5.77 -4.19
CA ALA A 77 -13.02 -4.50 -3.46
C ALA A 77 -14.44 -3.96 -3.20
N GLU A 78 -15.41 -4.30 -4.04
CA GLU A 78 -16.83 -3.96 -3.87
C GLU A 78 -17.51 -4.68 -2.69
N LYS A 79 -16.92 -5.79 -2.23
CA LYS A 79 -17.43 -6.56 -1.08
C LYS A 79 -16.96 -6.02 0.26
N LEU A 80 -16.06 -5.03 0.25
CA LEU A 80 -15.50 -4.44 1.45
C LEU A 80 -16.47 -3.45 2.09
N PRO A 81 -16.50 -3.36 3.43
CA PRO A 81 -17.27 -2.33 4.10
C PRO A 81 -16.73 -0.94 3.72
N PRO A 82 -17.58 0.10 3.80
CA PRO A 82 -17.16 1.47 3.55
C PRO A 82 -16.07 1.88 4.55
N SER A 83 -15.05 2.60 4.06
CA SER A 83 -14.07 3.24 4.92
C SER A 83 -14.48 4.69 5.21
N TYR A 84 -14.47 5.07 6.49
CA TYR A 84 -14.77 6.42 6.92
C TYR A 84 -13.54 7.31 7.05
N ASN A 85 -12.35 6.70 7.14
CA ASN A 85 -11.10 7.40 7.47
C ASN A 85 -10.07 7.39 6.33
N THR A 86 -10.34 6.65 5.25
CA THR A 86 -9.46 6.55 4.09
C THR A 86 -10.27 6.69 2.81
N PRO A 87 -9.71 7.31 1.75
CA PRO A 87 -10.41 7.43 0.47
C PRO A 87 -10.75 6.09 -0.19
N SER A 88 -9.94 5.06 0.06
CA SER A 88 -10.14 3.70 -0.45
C SER A 88 -10.64 2.74 0.64
N THR A 89 -11.61 1.90 0.31
CA THR A 89 -12.12 0.80 1.19
C THR A 89 -11.09 -0.31 1.39
N ILE A 90 -10.08 -0.40 0.52
CA ILE A 90 -8.99 -1.39 0.61
C ILE A 90 -8.00 -1.01 1.71
N CYS A 91 -7.77 0.28 1.94
CA CYS A 91 -6.66 0.74 2.79
C CYS A 91 -6.64 0.19 4.23
N PRO A 92 -7.77 0.02 4.94
CA PRO A 92 -7.77 -0.62 6.26
C PRO A 92 -7.16 -2.04 6.28
N TYR A 93 -7.15 -2.70 5.13
CA TYR A 93 -6.71 -4.08 4.93
C TYR A 93 -5.41 -4.19 4.13
N SER A 94 -4.76 -3.08 3.79
CA SER A 94 -3.48 -3.08 3.06
C SER A 94 -2.32 -2.66 3.97
N ARG A 95 -1.45 -3.63 4.28
CA ARG A 95 -0.35 -3.53 5.24
C ARG A 95 0.90 -4.26 4.72
N PHE A 96 2.05 -3.88 5.25
CA PHE A 96 3.30 -4.63 5.07
C PHE A 96 3.50 -5.62 6.22
N PHE A 97 4.12 -6.76 5.92
CA PHE A 97 4.51 -7.79 6.87
C PHE A 97 5.93 -8.25 6.57
N THR A 98 6.68 -8.64 7.60
CA THR A 98 8.06 -9.10 7.42
C THR A 98 8.12 -10.55 6.92
N ASN A 99 7.06 -11.33 7.18
CA ASN A 99 6.98 -12.73 6.79
C ASN A 99 5.51 -13.20 6.73
N LEU A 100 5.32 -14.43 6.23
CA LEU A 100 3.98 -15.00 6.01
C LEU A 100 3.24 -15.31 7.32
N GLU A 101 3.97 -15.70 8.38
CA GLU A 101 3.36 -16.02 9.67
C GLU A 101 2.69 -14.79 10.30
N GLU A 102 3.33 -13.64 10.24
CA GLU A 102 2.74 -12.37 10.69
C GLU A 102 1.48 -12.00 9.90
N PHE A 103 1.54 -12.15 8.58
CA PHE A 103 0.39 -11.93 7.71
C PHE A 103 -0.78 -12.84 8.10
N GLU A 104 -0.54 -14.14 8.26
CA GLU A 104 -1.58 -15.11 8.60
C GLU A 104 -2.16 -14.85 9.99
N SER A 105 -1.31 -14.55 10.97
CA SER A 105 -1.74 -14.17 12.32
C SER A 105 -2.66 -12.96 12.30
N TRP A 106 -2.27 -11.89 11.61
CA TRP A 106 -3.11 -10.70 11.45
C TRP A 106 -4.40 -11.01 10.69
N ARG A 107 -4.32 -11.74 9.57
CA ARG A 107 -5.47 -12.10 8.73
C ARG A 107 -6.53 -12.86 9.54
N ASN A 108 -6.13 -13.72 10.47
CA ASN A 108 -7.04 -14.46 11.33
C ASN A 108 -7.78 -13.58 12.35
N THR A 109 -7.32 -12.35 12.61
CA THR A 109 -8.04 -11.36 13.44
C THR A 109 -9.16 -10.65 12.69
N LEU A 110 -9.22 -10.77 11.36
CA LEU A 110 -10.24 -10.13 10.54
C LEU A 110 -11.59 -10.88 10.63
N PRO A 111 -12.71 -10.18 10.40
CA PRO A 111 -14.00 -10.82 10.17
C PRO A 111 -13.91 -11.88 9.08
N GLU A 112 -14.69 -12.95 9.20
CA GLU A 112 -14.64 -14.12 8.32
C GLU A 112 -14.86 -13.72 6.84
N GLU A 113 -15.82 -12.84 6.60
CA GLU A 113 -16.17 -12.32 5.28
C GLU A 113 -15.04 -11.53 4.61
N ILE A 114 -14.13 -10.94 5.38
CA ILE A 114 -12.97 -10.21 4.87
C ILE A 114 -11.75 -11.11 4.76
N ARG A 115 -11.58 -12.06 5.68
CA ARG A 115 -10.41 -12.93 5.79
C ARG A 115 -10.05 -13.61 4.47
N HIS A 116 -11.06 -14.08 3.74
CA HIS A 116 -10.89 -14.79 2.47
C HIS A 116 -10.58 -13.87 1.28
N LEU A 117 -10.83 -12.57 1.39
CA LEU A 117 -10.56 -11.58 0.34
C LEU A 117 -9.11 -11.08 0.37
N VAL A 118 -8.43 -11.26 1.51
CA VAL A 118 -7.08 -10.76 1.73
C VAL A 118 -6.07 -11.88 1.47
N ILE A 119 -5.20 -11.66 0.47
CA ILE A 119 -4.14 -12.58 0.08
C ILE A 119 -2.76 -11.95 0.31
N PRO A 120 -1.73 -12.75 0.60
CA PRO A 120 -0.37 -12.27 0.64
C PRO A 120 0.21 -12.21 -0.78
N ILE A 121 0.87 -11.11 -1.12
CA ILE A 121 1.74 -11.03 -2.30
C ILE A 121 3.08 -10.41 -1.90
N SER A 122 4.15 -10.73 -2.62
CA SER A 122 5.43 -10.05 -2.37
C SER A 122 5.35 -8.58 -2.79
N VAL A 123 6.12 -7.70 -2.13
CA VAL A 123 6.24 -6.29 -2.56
C VAL A 123 6.74 -6.19 -4.00
N LYS A 124 7.61 -7.10 -4.43
CA LYS A 124 8.07 -7.20 -5.83
C LYS A 124 6.92 -7.42 -6.81
N GLU A 125 6.05 -8.39 -6.54
CA GLU A 125 4.87 -8.66 -7.38
C GLU A 125 3.90 -7.48 -7.36
N ALA A 126 3.66 -6.88 -6.19
CA ALA A 126 2.80 -5.72 -6.06
C ALA A 126 3.30 -4.53 -6.89
N LEU A 127 4.59 -4.21 -6.80
CA LEU A 127 5.23 -3.17 -7.62
C LEU A 127 5.08 -3.45 -9.12
N PHE A 128 5.22 -4.70 -9.53
CA PHE A 128 5.06 -5.09 -10.93
C PHE A 128 3.60 -4.89 -11.42
N ILE A 129 2.62 -5.35 -10.64
CA ILE A 129 1.19 -5.20 -10.94
C ILE A 129 0.81 -3.72 -11.04
N ILE A 130 1.23 -2.93 -10.05
CA ILE A 130 0.89 -1.50 -9.96
C ILE A 130 1.54 -0.71 -11.09
N LYS A 131 2.82 -0.94 -11.40
CA LYS A 131 3.48 -0.29 -12.53
C LYS A 131 2.76 -0.57 -13.85
N ARG A 132 2.33 -1.82 -14.08
CA ARG A 132 1.52 -2.17 -15.25
C ARG A 132 0.20 -1.41 -15.29
N TYR A 133 -0.50 -1.34 -14.17
CA TYR A 133 -1.77 -0.61 -14.07
C TYR A 133 -1.58 0.89 -14.36
N VAL A 134 -0.58 1.52 -13.76
CA VAL A 134 -0.26 2.93 -13.95
C VAL A 134 0.09 3.22 -15.41
N ILE A 135 0.96 2.44 -16.04
CA ILE A 135 1.31 2.59 -17.46
C ILE A 135 0.07 2.45 -18.34
N SER A 136 -0.73 1.40 -18.14
CA SER A 136 -1.94 1.17 -18.95
C SER A 136 -2.98 2.28 -18.81
N SER A 137 -3.02 2.95 -17.65
CA SER A 137 -3.95 4.05 -17.41
C SER A 137 -3.46 5.34 -18.07
N LEU A 138 -2.14 5.54 -18.16
CA LEU A 138 -1.53 6.69 -18.84
C LEU A 138 -1.61 6.59 -20.36
N ASP A 139 -1.59 5.38 -20.93
CA ASP A 139 -1.67 5.17 -22.39
C ASP A 139 -3.10 5.29 -22.97
N ASN A 140 -4.14 5.25 -22.13
CA ASN A 140 -5.55 5.29 -22.54
C ASN A 140 -6.26 6.64 -22.19
N GLY A 141 -5.51 7.66 -21.79
CA GLY A 141 -6.02 9.01 -21.48
C GLY A 141 -5.42 10.07 -22.40
#